data_AF-A0A176S357-F1
#
_entry.id   AF-A0A176S357-F1
#
_cell.length_a   1.000
_cell.length_b   1.000
_cell.length_c   1.000
_cell.angle_alpha   90.00
_cell.angle_beta   90.00
_cell.angle_gamma   90.00
#
_symmetry.space_group_name_H-M   'P 1'
#
loop_
_entity.id
_entity.type
_entity.pdbx_description
1 polymer ?
#
loop_
_entity_poly.entity_id
_entity_poly.type
_entity_poly.pdbx_seq_one_letter_code
_entity_poly.pdbx_strand_id
1 'polypeptide(L)'
;KDIQAFAAARLADFKVPRKIIILDEIPKGPTGKLQRIGLADKLGLTASEPATAEFVAPTTPIEEKLAAIWSEVLNIEPVGIHDNFFQLGGDSILVAQVIARVREILQIELSFLIFFETPTVAAIAKHVETADKTVAAQPSIQPIPRTGELPLSFSQQRMWFLDQLEPGNPAYNRPSTIRLTGPLNVAALEKSLNEIVRRHEVLRTHFPMNKGIAIQAIAPTLTLTLSVTDLSDWPENDRETEAQRLAASEAQRSFNLAQGPLIRASLLRLNKEVHVLLLTMHHIVFDGWSMGVLLRELAALYEAFSTGKSSPLPKLPIQYVDFALWQRQWLQGETLNTQ
;
A
#
# COMPACT_ATOMS: atom_id res chain seq x y z
N LYS A 1 2.59 -2.67 42.04
CA LYS A 1 3.79 -2.10 41.39
C LYS A 1 3.30 -1.03 40.42
N ASP A 2 3.89 0.15 40.45
CA ASP A 2 3.55 1.23 39.53
C ASP A 2 3.90 0.80 38.10
N ILE A 3 2.87 0.51 37.30
CA ILE A 3 3.00 0.02 35.91
C ILE A 3 3.62 1.12 35.04
N GLN A 4 3.36 2.39 35.36
CA GLN A 4 3.87 3.53 34.61
C GLN A 4 5.36 3.70 34.87
N ALA A 5 5.80 3.61 36.12
CA ALA A 5 7.23 3.60 36.46
C ALA A 5 7.96 2.39 35.85
N PHE A 6 7.31 1.21 35.82
CA PHE A 6 7.88 0.02 35.18
C PHE A 6 8.05 0.20 33.66
N ALA A 7 7.08 0.84 33.01
CA ALA A 7 7.11 1.14 31.58
C ALA A 7 8.15 2.22 31.25
N ALA A 8 8.22 3.30 32.03
CA ALA A 8 9.19 4.38 31.85
C ALA A 8 10.64 3.91 31.98
N ALA A 9 10.90 2.88 32.79
CA ALA A 9 12.24 2.30 32.90
C ALA A 9 12.68 1.48 31.66
N ARG A 10 11.79 1.23 30.68
CA ARG A 10 12.02 0.31 29.54
C ARG A 10 11.60 0.86 28.18
N LEU A 11 10.83 1.95 28.17
CA LEU A 11 10.27 2.56 26.98
C LEU A 11 10.69 4.03 26.94
N ALA A 12 10.85 4.58 25.73
CA ALA A 12 10.97 6.02 25.55
C ALA A 12 9.71 6.73 26.06
N ASP A 13 9.84 7.96 26.58
CA ASP A 13 8.76 8.69 27.27
C ASP A 13 7.45 8.76 26.47
N PHE A 14 7.53 8.96 25.15
CA PHE A 14 6.35 9.03 24.28
C PHE A 14 5.59 7.71 24.13
N LYS A 15 6.21 6.57 24.49
CA LYS A 15 5.60 5.23 24.48
C LYS A 15 5.02 4.84 25.84
N VAL A 16 5.22 5.65 26.88
CA VAL A 16 4.66 5.39 28.21
C VAL A 16 3.21 5.88 28.26
N PRO A 17 2.23 4.99 28.52
CA PRO A 17 0.82 5.39 28.59
C PRO A 17 0.61 6.43 29.69
N ARG A 18 -0.04 7.56 29.35
CA ARG A 18 -0.36 8.63 30.32
C ARG A 18 -1.49 8.28 31.28
N LYS A 19 -2.34 7.32 30.91
CA LYS A 19 -3.46 6.84 31.71
C LYS A 19 -3.48 5.32 31.67
N ILE A 20 -3.46 4.68 32.83
CA ILE A 20 -3.55 3.23 32.97
C ILE A 20 -4.88 2.94 33.65
N ILE A 21 -5.74 2.20 32.96
CA ILE A 21 -7.09 1.89 33.44
C ILE A 21 -7.18 0.37 33.60
N ILE A 22 -7.53 -0.06 34.80
CA ILE A 22 -7.75 -1.46 35.12
C ILE A 22 -9.21 -1.76 34.81
N LEU A 23 -9.45 -2.80 34.02
CA LEU A 23 -10.77 -3.31 33.72
C LEU A 23 -10.86 -4.75 34.19
N ASP A 24 -11.97 -5.09 34.83
CA ASP A 24 -12.23 -6.48 35.26
C ASP A 24 -12.43 -7.41 34.07
N GLU A 25 -13.00 -6.90 32.97
CA GLU A 25 -13.18 -7.67 31.74
C GLU A 25 -13.13 -6.77 30.48
N ILE A 26 -12.37 -7.23 29.48
CA ILE A 26 -12.29 -6.62 28.16
C ILE A 26 -13.60 -6.93 27.39
N PRO A 27 -14.36 -5.91 26.95
CA PRO A 27 -15.59 -6.12 26.22
C PRO A 27 -15.31 -6.75 24.85
N LYS A 28 -16.06 -7.81 24.55
CA LYS A 28 -15.93 -8.59 23.32
C LYS A 28 -17.20 -8.47 22.50
N GLY A 29 -17.05 -8.40 21.19
CA GLY A 29 -18.16 -8.46 20.25
C GLY A 29 -18.65 -9.90 20.03
N PRO A 30 -19.69 -10.09 19.21
CA PRO A 30 -20.29 -11.40 18.93
C PRO A 30 -19.31 -12.45 18.39
N THR A 31 -18.20 -12.00 17.79
CA THR A 31 -17.14 -12.85 17.22
C THR A 31 -15.97 -13.10 18.19
N GLY A 32 -16.09 -12.68 19.46
CA GLY A 32 -15.03 -12.81 20.47
C GLY A 32 -13.89 -11.78 20.35
N LYS A 33 -13.89 -10.95 19.29
CA LYS A 33 -12.95 -9.84 19.10
C LYS A 33 -13.25 -8.68 20.04
N LEU A 34 -12.24 -7.86 20.36
CA LEU A 34 -12.40 -6.63 21.13
C LEU A 34 -13.50 -5.74 20.53
N GLN A 35 -14.51 -5.39 21.33
CA GLN A 35 -15.51 -4.41 20.97
C GLN A 35 -15.01 -3.02 21.37
N ARG A 36 -14.41 -2.29 20.42
CA ARG A 36 -13.78 -0.98 20.69
C ARG A 36 -14.75 0.06 21.26
N ILE A 37 -16.01 0.06 20.80
CA ILE A 37 -17.05 0.97 21.30
C ILE A 37 -17.42 0.62 22.75
N GLY A 38 -17.72 -0.65 23.04
CA GLY A 38 -18.00 -1.09 24.41
C GLY A 38 -16.81 -0.90 25.37
N LEU A 39 -15.58 -0.94 24.85
CA LEU A 39 -14.38 -0.57 25.61
C LEU A 39 -14.38 0.92 25.93
N ALA A 40 -14.67 1.78 24.95
CA ALA A 40 -14.77 3.21 25.16
C ALA A 40 -15.81 3.55 26.23
N ASP A 41 -17.01 2.96 26.16
CA ASP A 41 -18.07 3.14 27.15
C ASP A 41 -17.63 2.73 28.57
N LYS A 42 -17.02 1.54 28.73
CA LYS A 42 -16.49 1.07 30.02
C LYS A 42 -15.40 1.96 30.59
N LEU A 43 -14.60 2.59 29.72
CA LEU A 43 -13.53 3.50 30.14
C LEU A 43 -14.05 4.90 30.52
N GLY A 44 -15.37 5.13 30.48
CA GLY A 44 -15.95 6.48 30.60
C GLY A 44 -15.50 7.39 29.46
N LEU A 45 -15.02 6.79 28.37
CA LEU A 45 -14.84 7.43 27.08
C LEU A 45 -16.17 7.29 26.34
N THR A 46 -17.29 7.73 26.96
CA THR A 46 -18.41 8.25 26.16
C THR A 46 -17.75 9.10 25.11
N ALA A 47 -18.00 8.82 23.82
CA ALA A 47 -17.47 9.58 22.69
C ALA A 47 -17.38 11.02 23.17
N SER A 48 -16.18 11.43 23.58
CA SER A 48 -15.97 12.81 23.93
C SER A 48 -16.38 13.45 22.62
N GLU A 49 -17.41 14.28 22.66
CA GLU A 49 -17.65 15.26 21.60
C GLU A 49 -16.26 15.60 21.09
N PRO A 50 -15.94 15.24 19.82
CA PRO A 50 -14.56 15.20 19.34
C PRO A 50 -13.96 16.48 19.87
N ALA A 51 -13.03 16.39 20.84
CA ALA A 51 -12.74 17.54 21.70
C ALA A 51 -12.53 18.67 20.73
N THR A 52 -13.53 19.57 20.65
CA THR A 52 -13.51 20.59 19.63
C THR A 52 -12.52 21.52 20.27
N ALA A 53 -11.23 21.22 20.06
CA ALA A 53 -10.25 22.24 19.85
C ALA A 53 -10.99 23.20 18.94
N GLU A 54 -11.40 24.31 19.57
CA GLU A 54 -12.21 25.35 18.95
C GLU A 54 -11.65 25.51 17.54
N PHE A 55 -12.47 25.35 16.51
CA PHE A 55 -11.95 25.32 15.15
C PHE A 55 -11.19 26.62 14.92
N VAL A 56 -9.85 26.53 14.92
CA VAL A 56 -8.97 27.66 14.68
C VAL A 56 -8.51 27.53 13.25
N ALA A 57 -8.97 28.47 12.42
CA ALA A 57 -8.58 28.54 11.03
C ALA A 57 -7.07 28.82 10.90
N PRO A 58 -6.41 28.31 9.85
CA PRO A 58 -5.06 28.71 9.49
C PRO A 58 -4.90 30.23 9.41
N THR A 59 -3.83 30.75 10.00
CA THR A 59 -3.55 32.20 10.04
C THR A 59 -2.26 32.59 9.32
N THR A 60 -1.33 31.65 9.16
CA THR A 60 -0.08 31.87 8.44
C THR A 60 -0.08 31.21 7.05
N PRO A 61 0.69 31.72 6.08
CA PRO A 61 0.79 31.09 4.76
C PRO A 61 1.29 29.63 4.77
N ILE A 62 2.04 29.24 5.81
CA ILE A 62 2.51 27.85 5.98
C ILE A 62 1.39 26.99 6.54
N GLU A 63 0.67 27.48 7.56
CA GLU A 63 -0.51 26.79 8.09
C GLU A 63 -1.57 26.58 7.02
N GLU A 64 -1.85 27.59 6.18
CA GLU A 64 -2.82 27.50 5.08
C GLU A 64 -2.45 26.39 4.09
N LYS A 65 -1.18 26.34 3.68
CA LYS A 65 -0.68 25.30 2.76
C LYS A 65 -0.71 23.92 3.39
N LEU A 66 -0.31 23.79 4.65
CA LEU A 66 -0.33 22.51 5.37
C LEU A 66 -1.76 22.01 5.59
N ALA A 67 -2.68 22.88 6.00
CA ALA A 67 -4.08 22.55 6.15
C ALA A 67 -4.72 22.13 4.82
N ALA A 68 -4.42 22.83 3.72
CA ALA A 68 -4.87 22.43 2.38
C ALA A 68 -4.34 21.05 1.98
N ILE A 69 -3.05 20.78 2.20
CA ILE A 69 -2.45 19.46 1.94
C ILE A 69 -3.17 18.38 2.77
N TRP A 70 -3.47 18.66 4.04
CA TRP A 70 -4.17 17.72 4.91
C TRP A 70 -5.60 17.47 4.46
N SER A 71 -6.36 18.52 4.14
CA SER A 71 -7.72 18.41 3.62
C SER A 71 -7.79 17.52 2.39
N GLU A 72 -6.85 17.71 1.45
CA GLU A 72 -6.79 16.90 0.23
C GLU A 72 -6.39 15.44 0.49
N VAL A 73 -5.44 15.19 1.40
CA VAL A 73 -4.95 13.84 1.70
C VAL A 73 -5.96 13.04 2.53
N LEU A 74 -6.59 13.69 3.52
CA LEU A 74 -7.59 13.09 4.40
C LEU A 74 -8.99 13.11 3.80
N ASN A 75 -9.21 13.85 2.71
CA ASN A 75 -10.50 14.08 2.07
C ASN A 75 -11.56 14.60 3.05
N ILE A 76 -11.20 15.62 3.82
CA ILE A 76 -12.05 16.30 4.82
C ILE A 76 -11.90 17.81 4.68
N GLU A 77 -12.99 18.55 4.87
CA GLU A 77 -12.97 20.01 4.97
C GLU A 77 -14.02 20.47 5.99
N PRO A 78 -13.69 21.41 6.91
CA PRO A 78 -12.39 22.09 7.06
C PRO A 78 -11.42 21.38 8.02
N VAL A 79 -10.11 21.67 7.90
CA VAL A 79 -9.05 21.23 8.84
C VAL A 79 -8.56 22.43 9.65
N GLY A 80 -8.70 22.37 10.98
CA GLY A 80 -8.21 23.37 11.92
C GLY A 80 -6.74 23.19 12.29
N ILE A 81 -6.07 24.26 12.73
CA ILE A 81 -4.62 24.22 12.98
C ILE A 81 -4.21 23.30 14.16
N HIS A 82 -5.16 23.01 15.04
CA HIS A 82 -4.96 22.15 16.21
C HIS A 82 -5.54 20.75 16.03
N ASP A 83 -6.12 20.45 14.87
CA ASP A 83 -6.63 19.13 14.58
C ASP A 83 -5.49 18.12 14.54
N ASN A 84 -5.72 16.96 15.15
CA ASN A 84 -4.73 15.91 15.20
C ASN A 84 -4.85 15.00 13.97
N PHE A 85 -3.76 14.87 13.20
CA PHE A 85 -3.72 14.10 11.95
C PHE A 85 -4.32 12.69 12.07
N PHE A 86 -3.96 11.96 13.13
CA PHE A 86 -4.40 10.58 13.33
C PHE A 86 -5.83 10.48 13.85
N GLN A 87 -6.32 11.50 14.57
CA GLN A 87 -7.71 11.56 15.00
C GLN A 87 -8.65 11.84 13.82
N LEU A 88 -8.16 12.54 12.81
CA LEU A 88 -8.84 12.78 11.54
C LEU A 88 -8.82 11.56 10.59
N GLY A 89 -8.37 10.40 11.05
CA GLY A 89 -8.28 9.18 10.24
C GLY A 89 -6.98 9.03 9.46
N GLY A 90 -5.99 9.90 9.71
CA GLY A 90 -4.64 9.77 9.16
C GLY A 90 -3.96 8.48 9.59
N ASP A 91 -3.13 7.92 8.72
CA ASP A 91 -2.27 6.77 8.99
C ASP A 91 -0.86 6.99 8.41
N SER A 92 0.03 6.00 8.57
CA SER A 92 1.41 6.08 8.06
C SER A 92 1.52 6.27 6.55
N ILE A 93 0.54 5.79 5.78
CA ILE A 93 0.46 5.96 4.33
C ILE A 93 0.15 7.42 4.00
N LEU A 94 -0.85 7.98 4.69
CA LEU A 94 -1.26 9.36 4.50
C LEU A 94 -0.17 10.33 4.98
N VAL A 95 0.56 10.01 6.06
CA VAL A 95 1.76 10.78 6.46
C VAL A 95 2.77 10.86 5.32
N ALA A 96 3.11 9.74 4.67
CA ALA A 96 4.06 9.74 3.56
C ALA A 96 3.57 10.60 2.38
N GLN A 97 2.26 10.62 2.11
CA GLN A 97 1.67 11.50 1.09
C GLN A 97 1.79 12.97 1.46
N VAL A 98 1.53 13.34 2.72
CA VAL A 98 1.70 14.71 3.21
C VAL A 98 3.16 15.14 3.06
N ILE A 99 4.12 14.32 3.51
CA ILE A 99 5.56 14.64 3.40
C ILE A 99 5.96 14.87 1.94
N ALA A 100 5.52 14.00 1.02
CA ALA A 100 5.81 14.15 -0.41
C ALA A 100 5.27 15.47 -0.98
N ARG A 101 4.04 15.86 -0.60
CA ARG A 101 3.41 17.12 -1.05
C ARG A 101 4.04 18.36 -0.42
N VAL A 102 4.39 18.30 0.87
CA VAL A 102 5.13 19.36 1.56
C VAL A 102 6.46 19.60 0.87
N ARG A 103 7.18 18.54 0.53
CA ARG A 103 8.43 18.64 -0.22
C ARG A 103 8.22 19.28 -1.58
N GLU A 104 7.19 18.89 -2.32
CA GLU A 104 6.90 19.46 -3.65
C GLU A 104 6.56 20.95 -3.57
N ILE A 105 5.70 21.35 -2.63
CA ILE A 105 5.13 22.70 -2.56
C ILE A 105 6.02 23.67 -1.77
N LEU A 106 6.62 23.21 -0.68
CA LEU A 106 7.40 24.03 0.25
C LEU A 106 8.90 23.84 0.12
N GLN A 107 9.36 22.83 -0.65
CA GLN A 107 10.79 22.50 -0.82
C GLN A 107 11.49 22.25 0.52
N ILE A 108 10.77 21.61 1.45
CA ILE A 108 11.23 21.26 2.80
C ILE A 108 11.05 19.75 3.01
N GLU A 109 12.10 19.10 3.50
CA GLU A 109 12.05 17.70 3.89
C GLU A 109 11.57 17.59 5.35
N LEU A 110 10.45 16.91 5.57
CA LEU A 110 9.94 16.65 6.91
C LEU A 110 10.31 15.24 7.36
N SER A 111 10.83 15.12 8.57
CA SER A 111 11.00 13.82 9.21
C SER A 111 9.64 13.19 9.50
N PHE A 112 9.54 11.90 9.21
CA PHE A 112 8.36 11.10 9.51
C PHE A 112 8.02 11.10 11.01
N LEU A 113 9.03 11.22 11.88
CA LEU A 113 8.85 11.23 13.34
C LEU A 113 8.04 12.45 13.83
N ILE A 114 8.14 13.58 13.15
CA ILE A 114 7.45 14.83 13.55
C ILE A 114 5.94 14.62 13.61
N PHE A 115 5.39 13.81 12.69
CA PHE A 115 3.95 13.49 12.69
C PHE A 115 3.51 12.74 13.92
N PHE A 116 4.38 11.99 14.60
CA PHE A 116 4.05 11.27 15.84
C PHE A 116 4.30 12.10 17.09
N GLU A 117 5.29 12.98 17.05
CA GLU A 117 5.64 13.84 18.17
C GLU A 117 4.67 15.02 18.29
N THR A 118 4.36 15.65 17.15
CA THR A 118 3.56 16.87 17.07
C THR A 118 2.54 16.82 15.93
N PRO A 119 1.50 15.96 16.04
CA PRO A 119 0.53 15.63 14.98
C PRO A 119 -0.47 16.75 14.63
N THR A 120 -0.13 18.04 14.71
CA THR A 120 -1.04 19.14 14.37
C THR A 120 -0.43 20.09 13.35
N VAL A 121 -1.27 20.75 12.54
CA VAL A 121 -0.82 21.71 11.52
C VAL A 121 0.03 22.81 12.13
N ALA A 122 -0.40 23.42 13.24
CA ALA A 122 0.33 24.50 13.92
C ALA A 122 1.73 24.03 14.38
N ALA A 123 1.84 22.80 14.89
CA ALA A 123 3.11 22.32 15.41
C ALA A 123 4.06 21.90 14.29
N ILE A 124 3.55 21.29 13.22
CA ILE A 124 4.34 20.99 12.01
C ILE A 124 4.76 22.28 11.30
N ALA A 125 3.90 23.31 11.26
CA ALA A 125 4.23 24.62 10.69
C ALA A 125 5.49 25.22 11.33
N LYS A 126 5.64 25.13 12.66
CA LYS A 126 6.86 25.57 13.37
C LYS A 126 8.12 24.81 12.94
N HIS A 127 7.99 23.51 12.66
CA HIS A 127 9.11 22.72 12.14
C HIS A 127 9.47 23.16 10.72
N VAL A 128 8.47 23.41 9.88
CA VAL A 128 8.67 23.93 8.52
C VAL A 128 9.34 25.31 8.54
N GLU A 129 8.96 26.19 9.46
CA GLU A 129 9.53 27.54 9.59
C GLU A 129 10.99 27.54 10.05
N THR A 130 11.37 26.57 10.88
CA THR A 130 12.72 26.44 11.44
C THR A 130 13.61 25.50 10.63
N ALA A 131 13.05 24.75 9.68
CA ALA A 131 13.79 23.85 8.82
C ALA A 131 14.74 24.62 7.90
N ASP A 132 16.01 24.27 7.96
CA ASP A 132 17.00 24.73 7.00
C ASP A 132 16.63 24.21 5.60
N LYS A 133 16.43 25.14 4.65
CA LYS A 133 16.17 24.82 3.23
C LYS A 133 17.38 24.15 2.54
N THR A 134 18.46 23.91 3.26
CA THR A 134 19.75 23.41 2.79
C THR A 134 19.95 21.91 2.99
N VAL A 135 18.96 21.17 3.54
CA VAL A 135 19.02 19.69 3.53
C VAL A 135 19.15 19.24 2.08
N ALA A 136 20.23 18.52 1.76
CA ALA A 136 20.54 18.06 0.43
C ALA A 136 19.31 17.35 -0.15
N ALA A 137 18.65 18.02 -1.10
CA ALA A 137 17.42 17.53 -1.70
C ALA A 137 17.68 16.12 -2.23
N GLN A 138 16.93 15.14 -1.73
CA GLN A 138 17.00 13.77 -2.22
C GLN A 138 16.88 13.81 -3.76
N PRO A 139 17.80 13.21 -4.51
CA PRO A 139 17.80 13.32 -5.97
C PRO A 139 16.50 12.73 -6.51
N SER A 140 15.98 13.35 -7.57
CA SER A 140 14.78 12.84 -8.25
C SER A 140 15.08 11.52 -8.95
N ILE A 141 14.09 10.63 -8.99
CA ILE A 141 14.20 9.37 -9.72
C ILE A 141 14.11 9.69 -11.22
N GLN A 142 15.14 9.29 -11.97
CA GLN A 142 15.23 9.51 -13.41
C GLN A 142 15.01 8.19 -14.17
N PRO A 143 14.31 8.20 -15.31
CA PRO A 143 14.19 7.03 -16.18
C PRO A 143 15.56 6.57 -16.69
N ILE A 144 15.81 5.26 -16.68
CA ILE A 144 17.10 4.69 -17.13
C ILE A 144 16.95 3.85 -18.40
N PRO A 145 17.99 3.69 -19.23
CA PRO A 145 17.97 2.70 -20.29
C PRO A 145 17.75 1.28 -19.74
N ARG A 146 16.91 0.47 -20.40
CA ARG A 146 16.66 -0.95 -20.04
C ARG A 146 17.76 -1.86 -20.61
N THR A 147 19.01 -1.44 -20.45
CA THR A 147 20.19 -2.09 -21.02
C THR A 147 21.17 -2.42 -19.91
N GLY A 148 21.85 -3.57 -20.02
CA GLY A 148 22.83 -4.00 -19.03
C GLY A 148 22.20 -4.67 -17.81
N GLU A 149 22.96 -4.71 -16.71
CA GLU A 149 22.56 -5.37 -15.47
C GLU A 149 21.70 -4.43 -14.63
N LEU A 150 20.40 -4.73 -14.53
CA LEU A 150 19.44 -3.94 -13.77
C LEU A 150 19.39 -4.48 -12.33
N PRO A 151 19.80 -3.69 -11.31
CA PRO A 151 19.89 -4.20 -9.95
C PRO A 151 18.50 -4.34 -9.31
N LEU A 152 18.37 -5.26 -8.36
CA LEU A 152 17.19 -5.36 -7.49
C LEU A 152 17.21 -4.20 -6.48
N SER A 153 16.03 -3.71 -6.10
CA SER A 153 15.88 -2.89 -4.89
C SER A 153 16.30 -3.69 -3.64
N PHE A 154 16.56 -3.03 -2.51
CA PHE A 154 16.90 -3.74 -1.27
C PHE A 154 15.78 -4.71 -0.85
N SER A 155 14.53 -4.29 -0.98
CA SER A 155 13.36 -5.12 -0.69
C SER A 155 13.25 -6.32 -1.63
N GLN A 156 13.50 -6.13 -2.93
CA GLN A 156 13.54 -7.23 -3.89
C GLN A 156 14.68 -8.20 -3.59
N GLN A 157 15.87 -7.69 -3.26
CA GLN A 157 17.03 -8.53 -2.92
C GLN A 157 16.76 -9.41 -1.70
N ARG A 158 16.11 -8.85 -0.66
CA ARG A 158 15.68 -9.62 0.51
C ARG A 158 14.72 -10.76 0.12
N MET A 159 13.70 -10.46 -0.69
CA MET A 159 12.73 -11.48 -1.12
C MET A 159 13.37 -12.55 -1.99
N TRP A 160 14.27 -12.16 -2.90
CA TRP A 160 15.02 -13.10 -3.72
C TRP A 160 15.92 -14.02 -2.85
N PHE A 161 16.61 -13.45 -1.86
CA PHE A 161 17.43 -14.24 -0.93
C PHE A 161 16.59 -15.25 -0.13
N LEU A 162 15.42 -14.84 0.36
CA LEU A 162 14.50 -15.74 1.07
C LEU A 162 14.03 -16.89 0.17
N ASP A 163 13.73 -16.61 -1.11
CA ASP A 163 13.39 -17.64 -2.09
C ASP A 163 14.56 -18.59 -2.37
N GLN A 164 15.82 -18.13 -2.33
CA GLN A 164 16.98 -19.03 -2.47
C GLN A 164 17.17 -19.98 -1.27
N LEU A 165 16.73 -19.58 -0.07
CA LEU A 165 16.78 -20.43 1.12
C LEU A 165 15.70 -21.51 1.10
N GLU A 166 14.49 -21.18 0.64
CA GLU A 166 13.35 -22.09 0.57
C GLU A 166 12.65 -22.01 -0.81
N PRO A 167 13.26 -22.55 -1.88
CA PRO A 167 12.70 -22.45 -3.22
C PRO A 167 11.31 -23.06 -3.30
N GLY A 168 10.38 -22.30 -3.88
CA GLY A 168 9.00 -22.75 -4.08
C GLY A 168 8.10 -22.61 -2.84
N ASN A 169 8.55 -21.93 -1.76
CA ASN A 169 7.68 -21.62 -0.64
C ASN A 169 6.59 -20.60 -1.04
N PRO A 170 5.28 -20.94 -0.94
CA PRO A 170 4.20 -20.02 -1.31
C PRO A 170 3.90 -18.95 -0.24
N ALA A 171 4.65 -18.88 0.86
CA ALA A 171 4.44 -17.91 1.95
C ALA A 171 4.49 -16.44 1.47
N TYR A 172 5.19 -16.17 0.37
CA TYR A 172 5.28 -14.84 -0.24
C TYR A 172 4.35 -14.66 -1.45
N ASN A 173 3.43 -15.60 -1.70
CA ASN A 173 2.31 -15.36 -2.60
C ASN A 173 1.37 -14.31 -1.99
N ARG A 174 0.86 -13.43 -2.85
CA ARG A 174 -0.15 -12.43 -2.53
C ARG A 174 -1.43 -12.76 -3.30
N PRO A 175 -2.17 -13.80 -2.89
CA PRO A 175 -3.46 -14.14 -3.51
C PRO A 175 -4.49 -13.06 -3.17
N SER A 176 -5.33 -12.71 -4.14
CA SER A 176 -6.43 -11.77 -3.98
C SER A 176 -7.67 -12.32 -4.67
N THR A 177 -8.80 -12.26 -3.97
CA THR A 177 -10.10 -12.70 -4.47
C THR A 177 -11.02 -11.49 -4.59
N ILE A 178 -11.50 -11.22 -5.80
CA ILE A 178 -12.36 -10.08 -6.08
C ILE A 178 -13.71 -10.62 -6.56
N ARG A 179 -14.76 -10.40 -5.77
CA ARG A 179 -16.12 -10.75 -6.14
C ARG A 179 -16.69 -9.65 -7.04
N LEU A 180 -17.14 -10.05 -8.22
CA LEU A 180 -17.75 -9.19 -9.24
C LEU A 180 -19.22 -9.59 -9.38
N THR A 181 -20.12 -8.62 -9.24
CA THR A 181 -21.57 -8.82 -9.32
C THR A 181 -22.15 -8.01 -10.48
N GLY A 182 -22.96 -8.66 -11.30
CA GLY A 182 -23.58 -8.11 -12.50
C GLY A 182 -23.06 -8.76 -13.79
N PRO A 183 -23.57 -8.33 -14.95
CA PRO A 183 -23.09 -8.81 -16.24
C PRO A 183 -21.60 -8.46 -16.43
N LEU A 184 -20.79 -9.47 -16.77
CA LEU A 184 -19.34 -9.32 -16.91
C LEU A 184 -18.91 -9.51 -18.37
N ASN A 185 -18.22 -8.52 -18.92
CA ASN A 185 -17.52 -8.64 -20.19
C ASN A 185 -16.11 -9.21 -19.95
N VAL A 186 -15.98 -10.54 -20.03
CA VAL A 186 -14.73 -11.26 -19.75
C VAL A 186 -13.59 -10.80 -20.67
N ALA A 187 -13.87 -10.53 -21.95
CA ALA A 187 -12.85 -10.07 -22.90
C ALA A 187 -12.32 -8.67 -22.53
N ALA A 188 -13.20 -7.75 -22.09
CA ALA A 188 -12.78 -6.45 -21.59
C ALA A 188 -11.95 -6.57 -20.31
N LEU A 189 -12.30 -7.49 -19.41
CA LEU A 189 -11.54 -7.77 -18.19
C LEU A 189 -10.14 -8.30 -18.49
N GLU A 190 -10.03 -9.30 -19.36
CA GLU A 190 -8.74 -9.86 -19.79
C GLU A 190 -7.86 -8.79 -20.48
N LYS A 191 -8.45 -7.97 -21.36
CA LYS A 191 -7.76 -6.86 -22.00
C LYS A 191 -7.28 -5.81 -20.98
N SER A 192 -8.06 -5.54 -19.94
CA SER A 192 -7.70 -4.62 -18.86
C SER A 192 -6.50 -5.12 -18.08
N LEU A 193 -6.49 -6.41 -17.68
CA LEU A 193 -5.36 -7.03 -16.99
C LEU A 193 -4.09 -6.99 -17.84
N ASN A 194 -4.19 -7.29 -19.14
CA ASN A 194 -3.06 -7.23 -20.06
C ASN A 194 -2.51 -5.80 -20.25
N GLU A 195 -3.38 -4.78 -20.27
CA GLU A 195 -2.95 -3.39 -20.33
C GLU A 195 -2.22 -2.96 -19.04
N ILE A 196 -2.65 -3.43 -17.87
CA ILE A 196 -1.93 -3.23 -16.60
C ILE A 196 -0.54 -3.89 -16.66
N VAL A 197 -0.45 -5.15 -17.11
CA VAL A 197 0.84 -5.85 -17.27
C VAL A 197 1.76 -5.14 -18.27
N ARG A 198 1.21 -4.61 -19.36
CA ARG A 198 1.97 -3.82 -20.33
C ARG A 198 2.50 -2.51 -19.71
N ARG A 199 1.65 -1.84 -18.93
CA ARG A 199 1.90 -0.53 -18.31
C ARG A 199 2.93 -0.57 -17.19
N HIS A 200 2.90 -1.60 -16.35
CA HIS A 200 3.77 -1.76 -15.18
C HIS A 200 4.84 -2.79 -15.45
N GLU A 201 6.09 -2.35 -15.70
CA GLU A 201 7.19 -3.24 -16.09
C GLU A 201 7.42 -4.36 -15.07
N VAL A 202 7.24 -4.06 -13.78
CA VAL A 202 7.44 -4.99 -12.66
C VAL A 202 6.60 -6.28 -12.80
N LEU A 203 5.41 -6.21 -13.40
CA LEU A 203 4.54 -7.38 -13.57
C LEU A 203 5.01 -8.35 -14.66
N ARG A 204 5.91 -7.88 -15.53
CA ARG A 204 6.57 -8.67 -16.58
C ARG A 204 8.07 -8.85 -16.30
N THR A 205 8.48 -8.64 -15.05
CA THR A 205 9.86 -8.82 -14.58
C THR A 205 10.02 -10.18 -13.89
N HIS A 206 11.13 -10.87 -14.20
CA HIS A 206 11.64 -12.00 -13.43
C HIS A 206 13.08 -11.71 -12.97
N PHE A 207 13.63 -12.56 -12.11
CA PHE A 207 14.85 -12.32 -11.35
C PHE A 207 15.88 -13.44 -11.52
N PRO A 208 16.50 -13.56 -12.71
CA PRO A 208 17.53 -14.56 -12.94
C PRO A 208 18.83 -14.18 -12.22
N MET A 209 19.66 -15.18 -11.98
CA MET A 209 21.02 -14.97 -11.50
C MET A 209 21.97 -14.79 -12.69
N ASN A 210 22.76 -13.74 -12.66
CA ASN A 210 23.80 -13.45 -13.64
C ASN A 210 25.13 -13.25 -12.89
N LYS A 211 26.14 -14.08 -13.19
CA LYS A 211 27.48 -14.04 -12.56
C LYS A 211 27.44 -14.00 -11.02
N GLY A 212 26.53 -14.75 -10.40
CA GLY A 212 26.39 -14.83 -8.94
C GLY A 212 25.59 -13.69 -8.29
N ILE A 213 25.01 -12.79 -9.08
CA ILE A 213 24.18 -11.68 -8.59
C ILE A 213 22.79 -11.76 -9.24
N ALA A 214 21.74 -11.53 -8.45
CA ALA A 214 20.39 -11.41 -8.98
C ALA A 214 20.23 -10.10 -9.77
N ILE A 215 19.59 -10.17 -10.93
CA ILE A 215 19.26 -8.99 -11.75
C ILE A 215 17.76 -8.97 -12.05
N GLN A 216 17.24 -7.81 -12.44
CA GLN A 216 15.89 -7.68 -12.98
C GLN A 216 15.92 -7.92 -14.49
N ALA A 217 15.17 -8.91 -14.96
CA ALA A 217 14.97 -9.19 -16.38
C ALA A 217 13.52 -8.87 -16.77
N ILE A 218 13.35 -7.80 -17.54
CA ILE A 218 12.04 -7.27 -17.92
C ILE A 218 11.68 -7.81 -19.31
N ALA A 219 10.68 -8.69 -19.41
CA ALA A 219 10.23 -9.23 -20.69
C ALA A 219 9.56 -8.13 -21.53
N PRO A 220 9.86 -7.95 -22.83
CA PRO A 220 9.32 -6.85 -23.64
C PRO A 220 7.79 -6.88 -23.74
N THR A 221 7.22 -8.07 -23.72
CA THR A 221 5.78 -8.33 -23.71
C THR A 221 5.47 -9.52 -22.82
N LEU A 222 4.33 -9.49 -22.16
CA LEU A 222 3.74 -10.62 -21.46
C LEU A 222 2.23 -10.57 -21.70
N THR A 223 1.64 -11.68 -22.11
CA THR A 223 0.19 -11.81 -22.28
C THR A 223 -0.36 -12.80 -21.27
N LEU A 224 -1.27 -12.33 -20.42
CA LEU A 224 -2.04 -13.17 -19.51
C LEU A 224 -3.27 -13.70 -20.21
N THR A 225 -3.49 -15.01 -20.11
CA THR A 225 -4.75 -15.65 -20.47
C THR A 225 -5.62 -15.77 -19.23
N LEU A 226 -6.83 -15.20 -19.27
CA LEU A 226 -7.81 -15.28 -18.20
C LEU A 226 -8.62 -16.58 -18.36
N SER A 227 -8.15 -17.66 -17.75
CA SER A 227 -8.88 -18.93 -17.76
C SER A 227 -10.20 -18.80 -16.98
N VAL A 228 -11.31 -19.21 -17.59
CA VAL A 228 -12.64 -19.20 -16.96
C VAL A 228 -13.02 -20.63 -16.55
N THR A 229 -13.28 -20.83 -15.27
CA THR A 229 -13.89 -22.05 -14.73
C THR A 229 -15.36 -21.79 -14.46
N ASP A 230 -16.24 -22.49 -15.17
CA ASP A 230 -17.68 -22.39 -14.96
C ASP A 230 -18.12 -23.33 -13.82
N LEU A 231 -18.62 -22.73 -12.74
CA LEU A 231 -19.20 -23.43 -11.60
C LEU A 231 -20.74 -23.35 -11.62
N SER A 232 -21.34 -22.74 -12.64
CA SER A 232 -22.80 -22.58 -12.69
C SER A 232 -23.56 -23.90 -12.83
N ASP A 233 -22.90 -24.95 -13.31
CA ASP A 233 -23.47 -26.31 -13.37
C ASP A 233 -23.38 -27.08 -12.04
N TRP A 234 -22.65 -26.57 -11.04
CA TRP A 234 -22.58 -27.18 -9.71
C TRP A 234 -23.86 -26.89 -8.90
N PRO A 235 -24.22 -27.77 -7.94
CA PRO A 235 -25.30 -27.49 -7.00
C PRO A 235 -25.08 -26.14 -6.30
N GLU A 236 -26.14 -25.34 -6.18
CA GLU A 236 -26.04 -23.95 -5.70
C GLU A 236 -25.32 -23.82 -4.35
N ASN A 237 -25.62 -24.74 -3.43
CA ASN A 237 -25.01 -24.79 -2.09
C ASN A 237 -23.50 -25.10 -2.12
N ASP A 238 -23.00 -25.73 -3.18
CA ASP A 238 -21.61 -26.20 -3.27
C ASP A 238 -20.71 -25.22 -4.04
N ARG A 239 -21.29 -24.33 -4.85
CA ARG A 239 -20.55 -23.38 -5.71
C ARG A 239 -19.56 -22.51 -4.93
N GLU A 240 -19.99 -22.00 -3.78
CA GLU A 240 -19.15 -21.13 -2.95
C GLU A 240 -18.00 -21.91 -2.33
N THR A 241 -18.28 -23.11 -1.82
CA THR A 241 -17.28 -24.00 -1.22
C THR A 241 -16.24 -24.41 -2.26
N GLU A 242 -16.67 -24.75 -3.48
CA GLU A 242 -15.75 -25.08 -4.56
C GLU A 242 -14.92 -23.87 -5.01
N ALA A 243 -15.53 -22.69 -5.08
CA ALA A 243 -14.79 -21.45 -5.38
C ALA A 243 -13.71 -21.15 -4.33
N GLN A 244 -14.00 -21.35 -3.04
CA GLN A 244 -13.03 -21.22 -1.95
C GLN A 244 -11.91 -22.26 -2.04
N ARG A 245 -12.25 -23.52 -2.37
CA ARG A 245 -11.26 -24.59 -2.56
C ARG A 245 -10.29 -24.28 -3.70
N LEU A 246 -10.82 -23.81 -4.84
CA LEU A 246 -10.01 -23.40 -5.99
C LEU A 246 -9.13 -22.19 -5.66
N ALA A 247 -9.65 -21.19 -4.96
CA ALA A 247 -8.88 -20.04 -4.50
C ALA A 247 -7.74 -20.44 -3.55
N ALA A 248 -8.01 -21.34 -2.60
CA ALA A 248 -6.99 -21.86 -1.69
C ALA A 248 -5.91 -22.67 -2.42
N SER A 249 -6.31 -23.48 -3.40
CA SER A 249 -5.35 -24.23 -4.23
C SER A 249 -4.46 -23.30 -5.07
N GLU A 250 -5.03 -22.27 -5.67
CA GLU A 250 -4.28 -21.27 -6.44
C GLU A 250 -3.30 -20.48 -5.55
N ALA A 251 -3.71 -20.14 -4.33
CA ALA A 251 -2.87 -19.43 -3.36
C ALA A 251 -1.60 -20.21 -2.98
N GLN A 252 -1.66 -21.56 -2.96
CA GLN A 252 -0.54 -22.43 -2.60
C GLN A 252 0.38 -22.76 -3.78
N ARG A 253 -0.01 -22.45 -5.01
CA ARG A 253 0.80 -22.76 -6.19
C ARG A 253 2.01 -21.80 -6.23
N SER A 254 3.21 -22.35 -6.12
CA SER A 254 4.46 -21.58 -6.05
C SER A 254 4.78 -20.81 -7.33
N PHE A 255 5.64 -19.80 -7.21
CA PHE A 255 6.27 -19.10 -8.34
C PHE A 255 7.74 -19.50 -8.47
N ASN A 256 8.28 -19.39 -9.68
CA ASN A 256 9.72 -19.47 -9.94
C ASN A 256 10.23 -18.07 -10.26
N LEU A 257 10.95 -17.45 -9.32
CA LEU A 257 11.44 -16.08 -9.46
C LEU A 257 12.42 -15.94 -10.63
N ALA A 258 13.17 -16.98 -10.98
CA ALA A 258 14.17 -16.95 -12.05
C ALA A 258 13.56 -17.03 -13.45
N GLN A 259 12.31 -17.50 -13.59
CA GLN A 259 11.66 -17.72 -14.90
C GLN A 259 10.43 -16.85 -15.10
N GLY A 260 9.66 -16.57 -14.04
CA GLY A 260 8.37 -15.91 -14.13
C GLY A 260 7.35 -16.68 -15.00
N PRO A 261 6.23 -16.05 -15.40
CA PRO A 261 5.74 -14.76 -14.89
C PRO A 261 5.36 -14.85 -13.41
N LEU A 262 5.39 -13.71 -12.71
CA LEU A 262 5.13 -13.62 -11.26
C LEU A 262 3.73 -13.09 -10.94
N ILE A 263 2.80 -13.32 -11.86
CA ILE A 263 1.39 -12.94 -11.83
C ILE A 263 0.57 -14.03 -12.53
N ARG A 264 -0.56 -14.40 -11.95
CA ARG A 264 -1.54 -15.35 -12.51
C ARG A 264 -2.94 -14.82 -12.26
N ALA A 265 -3.83 -15.02 -13.24
CA ALA A 265 -5.22 -14.60 -13.16
C ALA A 265 -6.13 -15.74 -13.64
N SER A 266 -7.24 -15.96 -12.93
CA SER A 266 -8.29 -16.88 -13.35
C SER A 266 -9.65 -16.37 -12.87
N LEU A 267 -10.70 -16.67 -13.62
CA LEU A 267 -12.06 -16.26 -13.30
C LEU A 267 -12.90 -17.49 -12.96
N LEU A 268 -13.57 -17.46 -11.81
CA LEU A 268 -14.58 -18.45 -11.46
C LEU A 268 -15.96 -17.85 -11.71
N ARG A 269 -16.77 -18.51 -12.52
CA ARG A 269 -18.15 -18.08 -12.80
C ARG A 269 -19.10 -18.90 -11.93
N LEU A 270 -19.70 -18.27 -10.91
CA LEU A 270 -20.63 -18.97 -10.01
C LEU A 270 -22.03 -19.03 -10.63
N ASN A 271 -22.45 -17.95 -11.30
CA ASN A 271 -23.69 -17.92 -12.09
C ASN A 271 -23.59 -16.82 -13.17
N LYS A 272 -24.73 -16.43 -13.76
CA LYS A 272 -24.76 -15.40 -14.82
C LYS A 272 -24.33 -14.00 -14.35
N GLU A 273 -24.45 -13.72 -13.06
CA GLU A 273 -24.19 -12.40 -12.47
C GLU A 273 -23.03 -12.40 -11.48
N VAL A 274 -22.70 -13.52 -10.86
CA VAL A 274 -21.68 -13.59 -9.81
C VAL A 274 -20.44 -14.30 -10.34
N HIS A 275 -19.32 -13.58 -10.28
CA HIS A 275 -18.01 -14.06 -10.67
C HIS A 275 -17.00 -13.79 -9.55
N VAL A 276 -15.95 -14.59 -9.47
CA VAL A 276 -14.82 -14.41 -8.56
C VAL A 276 -13.54 -14.40 -9.37
N LEU A 277 -12.91 -13.22 -9.46
CA LEU A 277 -11.59 -13.07 -10.06
C LEU A 277 -10.54 -13.45 -9.02
N LEU A 278 -9.73 -14.46 -9.32
CA LEU A 278 -8.53 -14.80 -8.58
C LEU A 278 -7.34 -14.13 -9.24
N LEU A 279 -6.61 -13.31 -8.49
CA LEU A 279 -5.39 -12.65 -8.94
C LEU A 279 -4.29 -12.93 -7.93
N THR A 280 -3.27 -13.66 -8.34
CA THR A 280 -2.17 -14.08 -7.46
C THR A 280 -0.85 -13.58 -8.02
N MET A 281 -0.10 -12.83 -7.22
CA MET A 281 1.22 -12.29 -7.57
C MET A 281 2.24 -12.66 -6.51
N HIS A 282 3.52 -12.64 -6.84
CA HIS A 282 4.58 -12.79 -5.83
C HIS A 282 4.88 -11.45 -5.13
N HIS A 283 5.17 -11.46 -3.83
CA HIS A 283 5.42 -10.23 -3.05
C HIS A 283 6.61 -9.40 -3.56
N ILE A 284 7.55 -10.03 -4.29
CA ILE A 284 8.70 -9.34 -4.91
C ILE A 284 8.30 -8.34 -6.00
N VAL A 285 7.12 -8.49 -6.61
CA VAL A 285 6.59 -7.60 -7.67
C VAL A 285 5.32 -6.85 -7.24
N PHE A 286 4.81 -7.08 -6.03
CA PHE A 286 3.51 -6.57 -5.60
C PHE A 286 3.40 -6.41 -4.09
N ASP A 287 2.73 -5.35 -3.64
CA ASP A 287 2.50 -5.07 -2.22
C ASP A 287 1.07 -4.55 -1.95
N GLY A 288 0.79 -4.18 -0.69
CA GLY A 288 -0.53 -3.69 -0.29
C GLY A 288 -0.92 -2.36 -0.93
N TRP A 289 0.03 -1.45 -1.15
CA TRP A 289 -0.25 -0.17 -1.82
C TRP A 289 -0.60 -0.38 -3.29
N SER A 290 0.17 -1.26 -3.94
CA SER A 290 0.00 -1.64 -5.34
C SER A 290 -1.39 -2.19 -5.62
N MET A 291 -2.06 -2.82 -4.64
CA MET A 291 -3.45 -3.26 -4.77
C MET A 291 -4.42 -2.10 -5.01
N GLY A 292 -4.28 -1.00 -4.28
CA GLY A 292 -5.11 0.18 -4.47
C GLY A 292 -4.93 0.79 -5.87
N VAL A 293 -3.69 0.82 -6.37
CA VAL A 293 -3.38 1.26 -7.74
C VAL A 293 -4.01 0.32 -8.77
N LEU A 294 -3.82 -0.99 -8.60
CA LEU A 294 -4.33 -2.02 -9.51
C LEU A 294 -5.85 -1.97 -9.63
N LEU A 295 -6.58 -1.87 -8.52
CA LEU A 295 -8.06 -1.82 -8.56
C LEU A 295 -8.57 -0.55 -9.25
N ARG A 296 -7.96 0.62 -8.99
CA ARG A 296 -8.34 1.87 -9.65
C ARG A 296 -8.11 1.82 -11.16
N GLU A 297 -6.93 1.34 -11.57
CA GLU A 297 -6.61 1.21 -13.00
C GLU A 297 -7.47 0.15 -13.68
N LEU A 298 -7.73 -0.98 -13.01
CA LEU A 298 -8.60 -2.05 -13.53
C LEU A 298 -10.01 -1.54 -13.80
N ALA A 299 -10.59 -0.74 -12.90
CA ALA A 299 -11.91 -0.14 -13.08
C ALA A 299 -11.94 0.80 -14.29
N ALA A 300 -10.98 1.73 -14.39
CA ALA A 300 -10.90 2.68 -15.50
C ALA A 300 -10.68 2.01 -16.87
N LEU A 301 -9.83 0.98 -16.91
CA LEU A 301 -9.57 0.21 -18.12
C LEU A 301 -10.75 -0.65 -18.52
N TYR A 302 -11.42 -1.29 -17.56
CA TYR A 302 -12.59 -2.11 -17.83
C TYR A 302 -13.74 -1.26 -18.40
N GLU A 303 -13.99 -0.08 -17.84
CA GLU A 303 -14.97 0.88 -18.37
C GLU A 303 -14.64 1.28 -19.82
N ALA A 304 -13.38 1.65 -20.09
CA ALA A 304 -12.95 2.05 -21.42
C ALA A 304 -13.08 0.89 -22.43
N PHE A 305 -12.58 -0.30 -22.10
CA PHE A 305 -12.58 -1.44 -23.01
C PHE A 305 -13.95 -2.08 -23.20
N SER A 306 -14.80 -2.09 -22.18
CA SER A 306 -16.20 -2.56 -22.30
C SER A 306 -17.04 -1.67 -23.23
N THR A 307 -16.65 -0.39 -23.38
CA THR A 307 -17.29 0.57 -24.29
C THR A 307 -16.52 0.76 -25.60
N GLY A 308 -15.50 -0.06 -25.88
CA GLY A 308 -14.71 -0.01 -27.12
C GLY A 308 -13.73 1.16 -27.23
N LYS A 309 -13.51 1.92 -26.16
CA LYS A 309 -12.55 3.04 -26.09
C LYS A 309 -11.11 2.53 -25.85
N SER A 310 -10.12 3.39 -26.07
CA SER A 310 -8.72 3.13 -25.72
C SER A 310 -8.43 3.37 -24.24
N SER A 311 -7.27 2.89 -23.77
CA SER A 311 -6.80 3.15 -22.40
C SER A 311 -6.77 4.65 -22.09
N PRO A 312 -7.42 5.11 -21.01
CA PRO A 312 -7.39 6.52 -20.60
C PRO A 312 -6.14 6.86 -19.77
N LEU A 313 -5.30 5.86 -19.44
CA LEU A 313 -4.22 6.02 -18.48
C LEU A 313 -2.97 6.65 -19.13
N PRO A 314 -2.45 7.78 -18.61
CA PRO A 314 -1.28 8.45 -19.18
C PRO A 314 -0.01 7.61 -18.95
N LYS A 315 1.00 7.71 -19.81
CA LYS A 315 2.26 6.97 -19.62
C LYS A 315 2.88 7.26 -18.24
N LEU A 316 3.37 6.23 -17.57
CA LEU A 316 4.07 6.39 -16.29
C LEU A 316 5.41 7.11 -16.51
N PRO A 317 5.74 8.13 -15.70
CA PRO A 317 6.98 8.89 -15.84
C PRO A 317 8.21 8.08 -15.44
N ILE A 318 8.05 7.17 -14.48
CA ILE A 318 9.08 6.26 -13.98
C ILE A 318 8.49 4.84 -13.80
N GLN A 319 9.36 3.85 -13.72
CA GLN A 319 9.07 2.45 -13.47
C GLN A 319 9.85 1.95 -12.25
N TYR A 320 9.48 0.79 -11.72
CA TYR A 320 10.10 0.25 -10.51
C TYR A 320 11.61 0.06 -10.64
N VAL A 321 12.10 -0.29 -11.84
CA VAL A 321 13.54 -0.45 -12.09
C VAL A 321 14.31 0.87 -11.98
N ASP A 322 13.68 1.99 -12.36
CA ASP A 322 14.25 3.33 -12.22
C ASP A 322 14.43 3.66 -10.72
N PHE A 323 13.41 3.34 -9.91
CA PHE A 323 13.49 3.43 -8.44
C PHE A 323 14.57 2.51 -7.85
N ALA A 324 14.66 1.26 -8.31
CA ALA A 324 15.63 0.30 -7.78
C ALA A 324 17.08 0.76 -7.99
N LEU A 325 17.40 1.30 -9.17
CA LEU A 325 18.73 1.86 -9.42
C LEU A 325 18.97 3.13 -8.61
N TRP A 326 18.00 4.05 -8.58
CA TRP A 326 18.08 5.26 -7.78
C TRP A 326 18.34 4.94 -6.29
N GLN A 327 17.62 3.95 -5.73
CA GLN A 327 17.78 3.52 -4.35
C GLN A 327 19.21 3.01 -4.08
N ARG A 328 19.75 2.22 -5.02
CA ARG A 328 21.11 1.67 -4.92
C ARG A 328 22.18 2.74 -4.98
N GLN A 329 21.97 3.81 -5.74
CA GLN A 329 22.93 4.90 -5.87
C GLN A 329 22.87 5.88 -4.70
N TRP A 330 21.65 6.18 -4.23
CA TRP A 330 21.43 7.20 -3.20
C TRP A 330 21.63 6.68 -1.78
N LEU A 331 21.08 5.51 -1.45
CA LEU A 331 21.16 4.96 -0.09
C LEU A 331 22.46 4.18 0.11
N GLN A 332 23.58 4.89 0.04
CA GLN A 332 24.91 4.39 0.35
C GLN A 332 25.55 5.19 1.49
N GLY A 333 26.43 4.56 2.26
CA GLY A 333 27.24 5.26 3.28
C GLY A 333 26.40 5.95 4.36
N GLU A 334 26.71 7.22 4.63
CA GLU A 334 26.08 8.02 5.70
C GLU A 334 24.57 8.18 5.51
N THR A 335 24.08 8.28 4.27
CA THR A 335 22.64 8.45 3.97
C THR A 335 21.80 7.23 4.38
N LEU A 336 22.38 6.03 4.39
CA LEU A 336 21.70 4.82 4.87
C LEU A 336 21.60 4.79 6.40
N ASN A 337 22.56 5.41 7.11
CA ASN A 337 22.61 5.42 8.58
C ASN A 337 21.71 6.48 9.21
N THR A 338 21.25 7.45 8.43
CA THR A 338 20.44 8.59 8.88
C THR A 338 18.95 8.49 8.53
N GLN A 339 18.50 7.41 7.88
CA GLN A 339 17.07 7.13 7.61
C GLN A 339 16.48 6.21 8.67
#